data_AF-A0A7Y4TJZ5-F1
#
_entry.id   AF-A0A7Y4TJZ5-F1
#
_cell.length_a   1.000
_cell.length_b   1.000
_cell.length_c   1.000
_cell.angle_alpha   90.00
_cell.angle_beta   90.00
_cell.angle_gamma   90.00
#
_symmetry.space_group_name_H-M   'P 1'
#
loop_
_entity.id
_entity.type
_entity.pdbx_description
1 polymer ?
#
loop_
_entity_poly.entity_id
_entity_poly.type
_entity_poly.pdbx_seq_one_letter_code
_entity_poly.pdbx_strand_id
1 'polypeptide(L)'
;VFYQLKTDLGGEVAETTLAYTRTIAQASITNGDTTLTLNGATPLADRFTASDVGRRVEIAGKLDSWIVEVTDAFNAETNDDATATATDEALIVRHAIDGILRAVEIHWTTESLFGQDLAPFDAYPPPSNLAYAGILNDTLFVEDTNGIIYVGVPAYIGSFPPKQTLFPTESATLYLDGSDGVYWRFSRNTLCVLTYIGGPRPLELQQIWKNTGVLFPQNAAIGMGGRVIAWSGKPVRLGSGREPDVEFAYPVYKDFEGWSNQTQARPVIAAFDTDNQLEIWAYDKKIMAYHVPSGQWCPPINVTGMIGLADNLISSTIIGGKLYFATNSGTNLILHGFDQGNAMVAKIRTLDVRSKAKTDTISEIEVIARVDNTQSIQIKVCKNFNEAALENVDTYLPTALPIRQTILRRPNILAAKQHAIDITITSTGKDAGIELVETSGESSSVFVP
;
A
#
# COMPACT_ATOMS: atom_id res chain seq x y z
N VAL A 1 13.36 -12.45 12.17
CA VAL A 1 12.48 -11.33 11.78
C VAL A 1 13.38 -10.14 11.49
N PHE A 2 13.34 -9.59 10.28
CA PHE A 2 14.26 -8.55 9.83
C PHE A 2 13.64 -7.17 10.04
N TYR A 3 14.41 -6.23 10.60
CA TYR A 3 13.98 -4.84 10.78
C TYR A 3 15.03 -3.89 10.22
N GLN A 4 14.60 -2.98 9.35
CA GLN A 4 15.40 -1.83 8.95
C GLN A 4 15.41 -0.82 10.10
N LEU A 5 16.59 -0.52 10.63
CA LEU A 5 16.76 0.52 11.63
C LEU A 5 16.57 1.89 10.96
N LYS A 6 15.61 2.70 11.42
CA LYS A 6 15.63 4.15 11.14
C LYS A 6 16.90 4.71 11.80
N THR A 7 17.64 5.49 11.02
CA THR A 7 18.99 5.96 11.34
C THR A 7 19.09 6.73 12.66
N ASP A 8 20.27 6.60 13.27
CA ASP A 8 20.79 7.27 14.47
C ASP A 8 20.32 6.70 15.82
N LEU A 9 20.76 5.46 16.11
CA LEU A 9 20.85 4.96 17.48
C LEU A 9 21.92 5.76 18.23
N GLY A 10 21.51 6.65 19.13
CA GLY A 10 22.38 7.40 20.05
C GLY A 10 22.96 6.57 21.20
N GLY A 11 23.15 5.26 21.01
CA GLY A 11 23.82 4.37 21.95
C GLY A 11 24.87 3.56 21.19
N GLU A 12 26.06 3.43 21.76
CA GLU A 12 27.18 2.68 21.16
C GLU A 12 26.79 1.20 20.93
N VAL A 13 26.18 0.92 19.77
CA VAL A 13 26.46 -0.33 19.09
C VAL A 13 27.92 -0.20 18.65
N ALA A 14 28.80 -1.07 19.13
CA ALA A 14 30.20 -1.05 18.71
C ALA A 14 30.25 -0.95 17.18
N GLU A 15 30.76 0.18 16.68
CA GLU A 15 30.72 0.60 15.27
C GLU A 15 31.25 -0.49 14.34
N THR A 16 32.12 -1.35 14.86
CA THR A 16 32.68 -2.54 14.22
C THR A 16 31.65 -3.58 13.75
N THR A 17 30.44 -3.60 14.31
CA THR A 17 29.39 -4.58 13.94
C THR A 17 28.42 -4.04 12.88
N LEU A 18 28.20 -2.72 12.86
CA LEU A 18 27.29 -2.03 11.92
C LEU A 18 28.01 -1.45 10.68
N ALA A 19 29.33 -1.27 10.76
CA ALA A 19 30.15 -0.64 9.73
C ALA A 19 31.09 -1.64 9.04
N TYR A 20 30.69 -2.91 8.85
CA TYR A 20 31.49 -3.78 7.97
C TYR A 20 31.48 -3.18 6.56
N THR A 21 32.58 -2.51 6.24
CA THR A 21 32.92 -1.99 4.93
C THR A 21 34.29 -2.57 4.61
N ARG A 22 34.35 -3.42 3.59
CA ARG A 22 35.60 -3.97 3.08
C ARG A 22 35.84 -3.39 1.69
N THR A 23 36.97 -2.73 1.52
CA THR A 23 37.42 -2.26 0.21
C THR A 23 38.43 -3.24 -0.37
N ILE A 24 38.13 -3.80 -1.53
CA ILE A 24 39.00 -4.73 -2.25
C ILE A 24 39.56 -3.98 -3.46
N ALA A 25 40.88 -3.91 -3.59
CA ALA A 25 41.53 -2.99 -4.52
C ALA A 25 41.42 -3.37 -6.01
N GLN A 26 41.22 -4.66 -6.31
CA GLN A 26 41.30 -5.19 -7.67
C GLN A 26 40.12 -6.10 -7.97
N ALA A 27 39.00 -5.49 -8.33
CA ALA A 27 37.80 -6.18 -8.81
C ALA A 27 37.51 -5.82 -10.27
N SER A 28 36.91 -6.76 -10.98
CA SER A 28 36.55 -6.63 -12.37
C SER A 28 35.16 -7.19 -12.63
N ILE A 29 34.44 -6.52 -13.53
CA ILE A 29 33.16 -6.98 -14.05
C ILE A 29 33.02 -6.46 -15.48
N THR A 30 32.42 -7.26 -16.36
CA THR A 30 32.21 -6.86 -17.75
C THR A 30 30.83 -6.24 -17.93
N ASN A 31 30.69 -5.26 -18.82
CA ASN A 31 29.38 -4.70 -19.15
C ASN A 31 28.38 -5.79 -19.59
N GLY A 32 27.21 -5.82 -18.97
CA GLY A 32 26.18 -6.83 -19.24
C GLY A 32 26.43 -8.20 -18.60
N ASP A 33 27.39 -8.29 -17.67
CA ASP A 33 27.70 -9.50 -16.91
C ASP A 33 27.26 -9.33 -15.44
N THR A 34 26.93 -10.44 -14.79
CA THR A 34 26.60 -10.54 -13.35
C THR A 34 27.77 -11.04 -12.53
N THR A 35 28.81 -11.59 -13.17
CA THR A 35 29.96 -12.18 -12.47
C THR A 35 30.97 -11.12 -12.06
N LEU A 36 31.13 -10.95 -10.75
CA LEU A 36 32.15 -10.08 -10.15
C LEU A 36 33.39 -10.90 -9.77
N THR A 37 34.55 -10.54 -10.32
CA THR A 37 35.82 -11.25 -10.13
C THR A 37 36.83 -10.40 -9.37
N LEU A 38 37.57 -11.02 -8.44
CA LEU A 38 38.69 -10.42 -7.72
C LEU A 38 40.02 -10.84 -8.35
N ASN A 39 40.78 -9.88 -8.88
CA ASN A 39 42.01 -10.12 -9.65
C ASN A 39 43.30 -10.13 -8.81
N GLY A 40 43.22 -9.94 -7.49
CA GLY A 40 44.39 -9.92 -6.62
C GLY A 40 44.11 -9.85 -5.13
N ALA A 41 43.09 -10.60 -4.65
CA ALA A 41 42.68 -10.61 -3.24
C ALA A 41 43.78 -11.19 -2.29
N THR A 42 44.71 -10.32 -1.91
CA THR A 42 45.73 -10.52 -0.87
C THR A 42 45.73 -9.31 0.06
N PRO A 43 45.51 -9.49 1.38
CA PRO A 43 45.48 -10.75 2.15
C PRO A 43 44.17 -11.57 2.04
N LEU A 44 44.15 -12.78 2.64
CA LEU A 44 42.98 -13.70 2.65
C LEU A 44 41.65 -13.05 3.08
N ALA A 45 41.72 -11.97 3.87
CA ALA A 45 40.57 -11.19 4.31
C ALA A 45 39.83 -10.49 3.15
N ASP A 46 40.46 -10.35 1.99
CA ASP A 46 39.91 -9.68 0.79
C ASP A 46 39.20 -10.66 -0.16
N ARG A 47 39.07 -11.94 0.22
CA ARG A 47 38.38 -12.95 -0.60
C ARG A 47 36.90 -13.01 -0.30
N PHE A 48 36.11 -13.43 -1.28
CA PHE A 48 34.71 -13.74 -1.02
C PHE A 48 34.57 -14.99 -0.14
N THR A 49 33.55 -14.96 0.71
CA THR A 49 33.16 -16.06 1.59
C THR A 49 31.64 -16.23 1.53
N ALA A 50 31.13 -17.37 1.98
CA ALA A 50 29.67 -17.56 2.09
C ALA A 50 28.97 -16.47 2.92
N SER A 51 29.69 -15.78 3.82
CA SER A 51 29.14 -14.66 4.60
C SER A 51 28.94 -13.36 3.80
N ASP A 52 29.44 -13.29 2.57
CA ASP A 52 29.29 -12.14 1.68
C ASP A 52 27.99 -12.18 0.87
N VAL A 53 27.27 -13.31 0.82
CA VAL A 53 25.95 -13.39 0.18
C VAL A 53 24.97 -12.42 0.88
N GLY A 54 24.23 -11.65 0.10
CA GLY A 54 23.32 -10.60 0.57
C GLY A 54 23.97 -9.25 0.85
N ARG A 55 25.30 -9.13 0.75
CA ARG A 55 26.01 -7.84 0.93
C ARG A 55 25.91 -6.96 -0.32
N ARG A 56 25.89 -5.65 -0.10
CA ARG A 56 25.95 -4.66 -1.20
C ARG A 56 27.38 -4.59 -1.72
N VAL A 57 27.51 -4.54 -3.04
CA VAL A 57 28.76 -4.35 -3.76
C VAL A 57 28.68 -3.12 -4.64
N GLU A 58 29.71 -2.29 -4.58
CA GLU A 58 29.77 -1.04 -5.34
C GLU A 58 31.13 -0.88 -6.00
N ILE A 59 31.12 -0.69 -7.32
CA ILE A 59 32.25 -0.15 -8.10
C ILE A 59 31.76 1.20 -8.64
N ALA A 60 32.42 2.27 -8.20
CA ALA A 60 31.93 3.64 -8.38
C ALA A 60 31.53 3.94 -9.83
N GLY A 61 30.23 4.21 -10.04
CA GLY A 61 29.67 4.58 -11.35
C GLY A 61 29.58 3.45 -12.38
N LYS A 62 29.79 2.19 -11.99
CA LYS A 62 29.81 1.04 -12.91
C LYS A 62 28.93 -0.12 -12.44
N LEU A 63 28.96 -0.40 -11.14
CA LEU A 63 28.18 -1.46 -10.51
C LEU A 63 27.70 -0.96 -9.15
N ASP A 64 26.41 -1.14 -8.89
CA ASP A 64 25.79 -0.98 -7.57
C ASP A 64 24.74 -2.07 -7.43
N SER A 65 25.13 -3.18 -6.82
CA SER A 65 24.31 -4.40 -6.80
C SER A 65 24.51 -5.20 -5.51
N TRP A 66 23.99 -6.43 -5.49
CA TRP A 66 23.94 -7.34 -4.36
C TRP A 66 24.55 -8.68 -4.74
N ILE A 67 25.39 -9.24 -3.87
CA ILE A 67 25.91 -10.60 -4.06
C ILE A 67 24.77 -11.60 -3.82
N VAL A 68 24.41 -12.38 -4.82
CA VAL A 68 23.39 -13.44 -4.71
C VAL A 68 24.01 -14.80 -4.46
N GLU A 69 25.23 -15.02 -4.94
CA GLU A 69 25.97 -16.26 -4.76
C GLU A 69 27.47 -15.97 -4.72
N VAL A 70 28.20 -16.72 -3.89
CA VAL A 70 29.67 -16.75 -3.94
C VAL A 70 30.06 -18.09 -4.52
N THR A 71 30.51 -18.08 -5.77
CA THR A 71 30.84 -19.29 -6.53
C THR A 71 32.20 -19.83 -6.09
N ASP A 72 33.15 -18.95 -5.80
CA ASP A 72 34.41 -19.30 -5.15
C ASP A 72 35.02 -18.10 -4.40
N ALA A 73 36.25 -18.24 -3.91
CA ALA A 73 36.91 -17.20 -3.12
C ALA A 73 37.26 -15.91 -3.90
N PHE A 74 37.15 -15.93 -5.23
CA PHE A 74 37.47 -14.84 -6.15
C PHE A 74 36.27 -14.42 -7.01
N ASN A 75 35.24 -15.24 -7.11
CA ASN A 75 34.07 -14.98 -7.96
C ASN A 75 32.77 -14.96 -7.14
N ALA A 76 31.92 -13.99 -7.46
CA ALA A 76 30.59 -13.86 -6.91
C ALA A 76 29.60 -13.42 -7.99
N GLU A 77 28.39 -13.95 -7.96
CA GLU A 77 27.28 -13.51 -8.80
C GLU A 77 26.55 -12.35 -8.15
N THR A 78 26.11 -11.40 -8.98
CA THR A 78 25.34 -10.24 -8.55
C THR A 78 23.94 -10.23 -9.16
N ASN A 79 23.00 -9.51 -8.52
CA ASN A 79 21.59 -9.49 -8.95
C ASN A 79 21.32 -8.56 -10.15
N ASP A 80 22.25 -7.67 -10.47
CA ASP A 80 22.14 -6.70 -11.55
C ASP A 80 23.40 -6.73 -12.41
N ASP A 81 23.23 -6.58 -13.72
CA ASP A 81 24.34 -6.50 -14.65
C ASP A 81 25.12 -5.20 -14.46
N ALA A 82 26.44 -5.24 -14.67
CA ALA A 82 27.23 -4.02 -14.70
C ALA A 82 26.81 -3.10 -15.85
N THR A 83 26.73 -1.80 -15.57
CA THR A 83 26.41 -0.76 -16.55
C THR A 83 27.61 -0.34 -17.40
N ALA A 84 28.83 -0.72 -16.97
CA ALA A 84 30.07 -0.48 -17.66
C ALA A 84 31.15 -1.50 -17.23
N THR A 85 32.15 -1.74 -18.08
CA THR A 85 33.27 -2.60 -17.74
C THR A 85 34.17 -1.95 -16.68
N ALA A 86 34.47 -2.69 -15.61
CA ALA A 86 35.48 -2.39 -14.61
C ALA A 86 36.63 -3.39 -14.74
N THR A 87 37.87 -2.91 -14.62
CA THR A 87 39.05 -3.77 -14.64
C THR A 87 40.03 -3.30 -13.58
N ASP A 88 40.32 -4.17 -12.62
CA ASP A 88 41.21 -3.90 -11.47
C ASP A 88 40.83 -2.63 -10.69
N GLU A 89 39.53 -2.44 -10.47
CA GLU A 89 39.00 -1.28 -9.75
C GLU A 89 38.66 -1.60 -8.30
N ALA A 90 38.58 -0.54 -7.48
CA ALA A 90 38.21 -0.67 -6.09
C ALA A 90 36.73 -1.07 -5.95
N LEU A 91 36.51 -2.23 -5.34
CA LEU A 91 35.21 -2.73 -4.95
C LEU A 91 34.96 -2.43 -3.48
N ILE A 92 33.81 -1.83 -3.18
CA ILE A 92 33.34 -1.62 -1.81
C ILE A 92 32.27 -2.66 -1.50
N VAL A 93 32.53 -3.54 -0.53
CA VAL A 93 31.56 -4.48 0.03
C VAL A 93 31.02 -3.91 1.34
N ARG A 94 29.71 -3.74 1.47
CA ARG A 94 29.07 -3.19 2.68
C ARG A 94 28.14 -4.19 3.34
N HIS A 95 28.06 -4.12 4.67
CA HIS A 95 27.09 -4.89 5.44
C HIS A 95 25.67 -4.55 4.99
N ALA A 96 24.94 -5.61 4.66
CA ALA A 96 23.51 -5.58 4.49
C ALA A 96 22.96 -6.94 4.89
N ILE A 97 21.70 -6.97 5.28
CA ILE A 97 20.95 -8.17 5.56
C ILE A 97 19.70 -8.11 4.68
N ASP A 98 19.52 -9.10 3.82
CA ASP A 98 18.42 -9.18 2.84
C ASP A 98 18.20 -7.88 2.04
N GLY A 99 19.28 -7.26 1.56
CA GLY A 99 19.21 -6.03 0.75
C GLY A 99 19.04 -4.73 1.55
N ILE A 100 19.08 -4.78 2.89
CA ILE A 100 18.93 -3.61 3.76
C ILE A 100 20.29 -3.21 4.34
N LEU A 101 20.81 -2.05 3.93
CA LEU A 101 21.99 -1.44 4.53
C LEU A 101 21.71 -1.00 5.98
N ARG A 102 22.70 -1.15 6.87
CA ARG A 102 22.59 -0.81 8.31
C ARG A 102 21.51 -1.61 9.07
N ALA A 103 21.31 -2.86 8.68
CA ALA A 103 20.52 -3.81 9.45
C ALA A 103 21.36 -4.47 10.56
N VAL A 104 20.69 -4.94 11.62
CA VAL A 104 21.27 -5.82 12.64
C VAL A 104 20.39 -7.04 12.73
N GLU A 105 20.97 -8.23 12.58
CA GLU A 105 20.30 -9.47 12.91
C GLU A 105 20.63 -9.83 14.36
N ILE A 106 19.57 -9.95 15.17
CA ILE A 106 19.72 -10.30 16.57
C ILE A 106 19.19 -11.72 16.76
N HIS A 107 20.12 -12.63 17.06
CA HIS A 107 19.81 -14.01 17.41
C HIS A 107 19.79 -14.16 18.93
N TRP A 108 18.65 -14.60 19.48
CA TRP A 108 18.54 -15.00 20.87
C TRP A 108 18.76 -16.51 20.95
N THR A 109 19.88 -16.95 21.54
CA THR A 109 20.10 -18.39 21.78
C THR A 109 19.22 -18.86 22.93
N THR A 110 18.58 -20.02 22.76
CA THR A 110 17.74 -20.68 23.76
C THR A 110 18.52 -21.39 24.85
N GLU A 111 19.85 -21.39 24.76
CA GLU A 111 20.68 -22.02 25.77
C GLU A 111 20.66 -21.14 27.02
N SER A 112 20.12 -21.69 28.10
CA SER A 112 20.24 -21.15 29.45
C SER A 112 21.71 -20.81 29.70
N LEU A 113 22.07 -19.54 29.54
CA LEU A 113 23.37 -19.02 29.91
C LEU A 113 23.55 -19.32 31.40
N PHE A 114 24.46 -20.22 31.72
CA PHE A 114 24.87 -20.50 33.09
C PHE A 114 25.25 -19.17 33.75
N GLY A 115 24.47 -18.72 34.73
CA GLY A 115 24.69 -17.45 35.43
C GLY A 115 23.64 -16.35 35.19
N GLN A 116 22.48 -16.65 34.59
CA GLN A 116 21.40 -15.67 34.43
C GLN A 116 20.93 -15.03 35.75
N ASP A 117 21.01 -15.77 36.87
CA ASP A 117 20.75 -15.26 38.23
C ASP A 117 21.86 -14.32 38.77
N LEU A 118 23.00 -14.22 38.07
CA LEU A 118 24.13 -13.35 38.41
C LEU A 118 24.37 -12.24 37.36
N ALA A 119 23.64 -12.26 36.24
CA ALA A 119 23.64 -11.16 35.28
C ALA A 119 23.04 -9.91 35.93
N PRO A 120 23.46 -8.68 35.55
CA PRO A 120 22.78 -7.46 35.98
C PRO A 120 21.27 -7.63 35.77
N PHE A 121 20.46 -7.27 36.76
CA PHE A 121 19.02 -7.55 36.89
C PHE A 121 18.12 -7.11 35.70
N ASP A 122 18.71 -6.55 34.65
CA ASP A 122 18.05 -6.03 33.46
C ASP A 122 18.29 -6.87 32.19
N ALA A 123 19.26 -7.79 32.17
CA ALA A 123 19.69 -8.52 30.97
C ALA A 123 18.89 -9.83 30.76
N TYR A 124 17.57 -9.75 30.71
CA TYR A 124 16.72 -10.88 30.33
C TYR A 124 16.52 -10.92 28.80
N PRO A 125 16.81 -12.05 28.13
CA PRO A 125 16.45 -12.23 26.74
C PRO A 125 14.92 -12.35 26.62
N PRO A 126 14.32 -11.85 25.53
CA PRO A 126 12.90 -12.04 25.28
C PRO A 126 12.62 -13.51 24.91
N PRO A 127 11.36 -13.98 25.00
CA PRO A 127 11.04 -15.36 24.67
C PRO A 127 11.25 -15.63 23.16
N SER A 128 11.38 -16.90 22.77
CA SER A 128 11.71 -17.27 21.38
C SER A 128 10.54 -17.12 20.39
N ASN A 129 9.29 -17.05 20.88
CA ASN A 129 8.07 -16.95 20.07
C ASN A 129 7.71 -15.50 19.72
N LEU A 130 8.65 -14.74 19.16
CA LEU A 130 8.43 -13.35 18.77
C LEU A 130 7.61 -13.24 17.48
N ALA A 131 6.63 -12.34 17.48
CA ALA A 131 5.75 -12.04 16.34
C ALA A 131 6.04 -10.67 15.73
N TYR A 132 6.29 -9.65 16.56
CA TYR A 132 6.56 -8.28 16.13
C TYR A 132 7.74 -7.67 16.90
N ALA A 133 8.30 -6.61 16.35
CA ALA A 133 9.28 -5.76 17.00
C ALA A 133 9.26 -4.38 16.34
N GLY A 134 9.84 -3.43 17.03
CA GLY A 134 10.05 -2.08 16.52
C GLY A 134 10.94 -1.29 17.45
N ILE A 135 11.27 -0.08 17.03
CA ILE A 135 12.15 0.81 17.80
C ILE A 135 11.48 2.17 17.89
N LEU A 136 11.40 2.69 19.11
CA LEU A 136 10.98 4.05 19.40
C LEU A 136 12.13 4.76 20.08
N ASN A 137 12.68 5.79 19.42
CA ASN A 137 13.90 6.49 19.84
C ASN A 137 15.06 5.52 20.10
N ASP A 138 15.50 5.41 21.35
CA ASP A 138 16.62 4.58 21.81
C ASP A 138 16.18 3.24 22.40
N THR A 139 14.90 2.89 22.26
CA THR A 139 14.29 1.73 22.93
C THR A 139 13.73 0.73 21.93
N LEU A 140 14.23 -0.51 22.00
CA LEU A 140 13.70 -1.66 21.27
C LEU A 140 12.50 -2.26 22.02
N PHE A 141 11.47 -2.68 21.30
CA PHE A 141 10.42 -3.54 21.84
C PHE A 141 10.23 -4.76 20.95
N VAL A 142 9.82 -5.87 21.55
CA VAL A 142 9.41 -7.09 20.86
C VAL A 142 8.08 -7.57 21.43
N GLU A 143 7.20 -8.09 20.60
CA GLU A 143 5.93 -8.68 21.02
C GLU A 143 5.95 -10.17 20.70
N ASP A 144 5.56 -11.00 21.67
CA ASP A 144 5.41 -12.43 21.46
C ASP A 144 4.08 -12.80 20.79
N THR A 145 3.94 -14.07 20.38
CA THR A 145 2.69 -14.55 19.77
C THR A 145 1.47 -14.53 20.70
N ASN A 146 1.66 -14.36 22.01
CA ASN A 146 0.59 -14.23 23.01
C ASN A 146 0.14 -12.77 23.20
N GLY A 147 0.87 -11.82 22.63
CA GLY A 147 0.58 -10.40 22.72
C GLY A 147 1.30 -9.63 23.81
N ILE A 148 2.25 -10.27 24.51
CA ILE A 148 3.04 -9.62 25.56
C ILE A 148 4.16 -8.82 24.90
N ILE A 149 4.27 -7.53 25.25
CA ILE A 149 5.30 -6.64 24.72
C ILE A 149 6.45 -6.54 25.72
N TYR A 150 7.60 -7.05 25.36
CA TYR A 150 8.85 -6.91 26.09
C TYR A 150 9.55 -5.64 25.63
N VAL A 151 9.78 -4.73 26.56
CA VAL A 151 10.39 -3.42 26.30
C VAL A 151 11.83 -3.46 26.80
N GLY A 152 12.74 -2.99 25.95
CA GLY A 152 14.16 -2.96 26.23
C GLY A 152 14.58 -1.76 27.07
N VAL A 153 15.73 -1.86 27.72
CA VAL A 153 16.37 -0.71 28.35
C VAL A 153 16.84 0.27 27.27
N PRO A 154 16.58 1.58 27.42
CA PRO A 154 17.08 2.61 26.50
C PRO A 154 18.59 2.48 26.27
N ALA A 155 19.01 2.53 25.01
CA ALA A 155 20.40 2.40 24.55
C ALA A 155 21.07 1.02 24.75
N TYR A 156 20.37 0.00 25.27
CA TYR A 156 20.92 -1.36 25.43
C TYR A 156 20.16 -2.39 24.61
N ILE A 157 20.77 -2.82 23.51
CA ILE A 157 20.24 -3.89 22.67
C ILE A 157 20.35 -5.23 23.42
N GLY A 158 19.19 -5.83 23.75
CA GLY A 158 19.11 -7.17 24.35
C GLY A 158 18.88 -7.25 25.85
N SER A 159 18.55 -6.13 26.48
CA SER A 159 18.19 -6.07 27.90
C SER A 159 16.69 -5.81 28.02
N PHE A 160 15.88 -6.84 28.33
CA PHE A 160 14.41 -6.72 28.45
C PHE A 160 13.93 -6.99 29.89
N PRO A 161 14.08 -6.04 30.83
CA PRO A 161 13.68 -6.25 32.21
C PRO A 161 12.17 -6.51 32.32
N PRO A 162 11.73 -7.54 33.07
CA PRO A 162 10.31 -7.88 33.24
C PRO A 162 9.44 -6.72 33.78
N LYS A 163 10.05 -5.73 34.44
CA LYS A 163 9.36 -4.54 34.98
C LYS A 163 8.90 -3.54 33.92
N GLN A 164 9.43 -3.64 32.69
CA GLN A 164 9.07 -2.78 31.57
C GLN A 164 8.07 -3.45 30.62
N THR A 165 7.76 -4.74 30.82
CA THR A 165 6.81 -5.49 30.01
C THR A 165 5.41 -4.86 30.07
N LEU A 166 4.78 -4.76 28.90
CA LEU A 166 3.41 -4.26 28.73
C LEU A 166 2.50 -5.44 28.40
N PHE A 167 1.28 -5.41 28.94
CA PHE A 167 0.29 -6.48 28.81
C PHE A 167 -0.98 -5.97 28.11
N PRO A 168 -0.98 -5.87 26.77
CA PRO A 168 -2.19 -5.66 25.99
C PRO A 168 -3.24 -6.76 26.24
N THR A 169 -4.49 -6.47 25.90
CA THR A 169 -5.62 -7.41 26.09
C THR A 169 -5.63 -8.60 25.12
N GLU A 170 -4.98 -8.46 23.97
CA GLU A 170 -4.94 -9.47 22.89
C GLU A 170 -3.70 -9.25 22.03
N SER A 171 -3.27 -10.27 21.29
CA SER A 171 -2.11 -10.19 20.38
C SER A 171 -2.33 -9.23 19.22
N ALA A 172 -1.25 -8.61 18.75
CA ALA A 172 -1.29 -7.72 17.62
C ALA A 172 -1.63 -8.48 16.33
N THR A 173 -2.40 -7.84 15.47
CA THR A 173 -2.58 -8.22 14.07
C THR A 173 -1.72 -7.37 13.14
N LEU A 174 -1.35 -6.16 13.57
CA LEU A 174 -0.55 -5.22 12.79
C LEU A 174 0.10 -4.15 13.69
N TYR A 175 1.31 -3.76 13.32
CA TYR A 175 1.92 -2.50 13.74
C TYR A 175 2.00 -1.56 12.54
N LEU A 176 1.50 -0.34 12.67
CA LEU A 176 1.71 0.74 11.72
C LEU A 176 2.60 1.80 12.35
N ASP A 177 3.64 2.21 11.61
CA ASP A 177 4.48 3.33 11.98
C ASP A 177 3.67 4.62 11.86
N GLY A 178 3.42 5.28 13.00
CA GLY A 178 2.81 6.59 13.03
C GLY A 178 3.88 7.66 12.87
N SER A 179 3.54 8.76 12.20
CA SER A 179 4.40 9.95 12.27
C SER A 179 4.61 10.37 13.73
N ASP A 180 5.76 10.98 14.03
CA ASP A 180 6.13 11.54 15.35
C ASP A 180 6.43 10.51 16.46
N GLY A 181 7.06 9.39 16.13
CA GLY A 181 7.64 8.50 17.15
C GLY A 181 6.57 7.72 17.93
N VAL A 182 5.52 7.30 17.23
CA VAL A 182 4.47 6.44 17.78
C VAL A 182 4.28 5.22 16.89
N TYR A 183 3.89 4.10 17.49
CA TYR A 183 3.38 2.97 16.73
C TYR A 183 1.89 2.78 17.02
N TRP A 184 1.10 2.65 15.96
CA TRP A 184 -0.27 2.18 16.06
C TRP A 184 -0.27 0.66 16.10
N ARG A 185 -0.65 0.11 17.24
CA ARG A 185 -0.75 -1.33 17.47
C ARG A 185 -2.21 -1.75 17.33
N PHE A 186 -2.50 -2.43 16.24
CA PHE A 186 -3.79 -3.04 16.01
C PHE A 186 -3.82 -4.48 16.52
N SER A 187 -4.95 -4.84 17.10
CA SER A 187 -5.35 -6.23 17.35
C SER A 187 -6.72 -6.49 16.72
N ARG A 188 -7.31 -7.68 16.93
CA ARG A 188 -8.60 -8.02 16.31
C ARG A 188 -9.75 -7.12 16.76
N ASN A 189 -9.71 -6.66 18.00
CA ASN A 189 -10.79 -5.92 18.64
C ASN A 189 -10.34 -4.59 19.26
N THR A 190 -9.08 -4.21 19.12
CA THR A 190 -8.52 -3.02 19.76
C THR A 190 -7.54 -2.29 18.85
N LEU A 191 -7.45 -0.98 19.05
CA LEU A 191 -6.37 -0.13 18.55
C LEU A 191 -5.71 0.50 19.77
N CYS A 192 -4.40 0.36 19.89
CA CYS A 192 -3.58 1.03 20.87
C CYS A 192 -2.53 1.90 20.18
N VAL A 193 -2.04 2.90 20.90
CA VAL A 193 -0.86 3.66 20.51
C VAL A 193 0.26 3.34 21.50
N LEU A 194 1.42 2.97 20.96
CA LEU A 194 2.65 2.77 21.70
C LEU A 194 3.51 4.02 21.51
N THR A 195 3.93 4.63 22.61
CA THR A 195 4.63 5.92 22.61
C THR A 195 5.86 5.88 23.48
N TYR A 196 6.87 6.67 23.14
CA TYR A 196 8.04 6.87 23.99
C TYR A 196 7.77 7.96 25.03
N ILE A 197 7.96 7.63 26.31
CA ILE A 197 7.81 8.53 27.46
C ILE A 197 9.12 8.73 28.24
N GLY A 198 10.16 7.95 27.93
CA GLY A 198 11.48 8.01 28.55
C GLY A 198 11.54 7.48 29.99
N GLY A 199 12.74 7.54 30.57
CA GLY A 199 13.00 7.06 31.94
C GLY A 199 13.00 5.53 32.08
N PRO A 200 12.80 4.98 33.30
CA PRO A 200 12.93 3.56 33.57
C PRO A 200 11.78 2.69 33.03
N ARG A 201 10.71 3.32 32.53
CA ARG A 201 9.62 2.68 31.75
C ARG A 201 9.49 3.46 30.46
N PRO A 202 10.37 3.21 29.48
CA PRO A 202 10.56 4.11 28.36
C PRO A 202 9.36 4.16 27.42
N LEU A 203 8.53 3.12 27.40
CA LEU A 203 7.35 3.05 26.53
C LEU A 203 6.06 3.00 27.34
N GLU A 204 5.03 3.65 26.83
CA GLU A 204 3.65 3.59 27.31
C GLU A 204 2.73 3.12 26.20
N LEU A 205 1.79 2.24 26.56
CA LEU A 205 0.72 1.77 25.68
C LEU A 205 -0.61 2.36 26.14
N GLN A 206 -1.23 3.16 25.28
CA GLN A 206 -2.56 3.71 25.52
C GLN A 206 -3.57 3.06 24.57
N GLN A 207 -4.63 2.48 25.11
CA GLN A 207 -5.73 1.98 24.30
C GLN A 207 -6.58 3.14 23.78
N ILE A 208 -6.80 3.15 22.47
CA ILE A 208 -7.54 4.19 21.75
C ILE A 208 -8.92 3.71 21.36
N TRP A 209 -9.03 2.56 20.69
CA TRP A 209 -10.33 1.96 20.36
C TRP A 209 -10.64 0.75 21.23
N LYS A 210 -11.89 0.66 21.64
CA LYS A 210 -12.47 -0.50 22.34
C LYS A 210 -13.43 -1.21 21.40
N ASN A 211 -13.27 -2.52 21.25
CA ASN A 211 -14.11 -3.36 20.38
C ASN A 211 -14.09 -2.98 18.89
N THR A 212 -13.01 -2.35 18.44
CA THR A 212 -12.76 -2.03 17.03
C THR A 212 -11.28 -2.27 16.77
N GLY A 213 -10.99 -3.15 15.83
CA GLY A 213 -9.65 -3.53 15.43
C GLY A 213 -9.66 -4.05 13.99
N VAL A 214 -8.64 -4.83 13.63
CA VAL A 214 -8.52 -5.39 12.28
C VAL A 214 -8.20 -6.87 12.29
N LEU A 215 -8.78 -7.58 11.32
CA LEU A 215 -8.68 -9.03 11.23
C LEU A 215 -7.37 -9.48 10.59
N PHE A 216 -6.90 -8.75 9.57
CA PHE A 216 -5.69 -9.05 8.80
C PHE A 216 -4.78 -7.82 8.71
N PRO A 217 -3.45 -8.00 8.54
CA PRO A 217 -2.50 -6.88 8.46
C PRO A 217 -2.81 -5.86 7.35
N GLN A 218 -3.44 -6.30 6.25
CA GLN A 218 -3.77 -5.45 5.11
C GLN A 218 -4.97 -4.53 5.37
N ASN A 219 -5.74 -4.79 6.42
CA ASN A 219 -6.98 -4.06 6.70
C ASN A 219 -6.73 -2.63 7.21
N ALA A 220 -5.51 -2.16 7.44
CA ALA A 220 -5.24 -0.81 7.90
C ALA A 220 -4.00 -0.18 7.26
N ALA A 221 -4.02 1.15 7.17
CA ALA A 221 -2.93 1.97 6.66
C ALA A 221 -2.94 3.35 7.33
N ILE A 222 -1.90 4.14 7.06
CA ILE A 222 -1.84 5.56 7.40
C ILE A 222 -2.37 6.36 6.22
N GLY A 223 -3.46 7.08 6.45
CA GLY A 223 -4.12 7.99 5.52
C GLY A 223 -3.57 9.41 5.54
N MET A 224 -4.35 10.33 4.97
CA MET A 224 -3.93 11.73 4.82
C MET A 224 -3.64 12.39 6.17
N GLY A 225 -2.52 13.10 6.26
CA GLY A 225 -2.14 13.82 7.47
C GLY A 225 -1.77 12.92 8.65
N GLY A 226 -1.37 11.67 8.40
CA GLY A 226 -0.92 10.73 9.43
C GLY A 226 -2.06 10.03 10.18
N ARG A 227 -3.32 10.21 9.77
CA ARG A 227 -4.47 9.59 10.44
C ARG A 227 -4.57 8.10 10.10
N VAL A 228 -5.02 7.30 11.05
CA VAL A 228 -5.25 5.87 10.82
C VAL A 228 -6.53 5.67 10.01
N ILE A 229 -6.45 4.82 8.98
CA ILE A 229 -7.59 4.28 8.25
C ILE A 229 -7.59 2.76 8.35
N ALA A 230 -8.77 2.15 8.43
CA ALA A 230 -8.91 0.73 8.67
C ALA A 230 -10.20 0.15 8.07
N TRP A 231 -10.26 -1.18 8.04
CA TRP A 231 -11.44 -1.97 7.76
C TRP A 231 -11.79 -2.83 8.98
N SER A 232 -12.96 -2.59 9.56
CA SER A 232 -13.48 -3.32 10.72
C SER A 232 -14.92 -3.78 10.47
N GLY A 233 -15.10 -4.58 9.41
CA GLY A 233 -16.42 -4.92 8.85
C GLY A 233 -17.07 -3.81 8.03
N LYS A 234 -16.50 -2.60 8.11
CA LYS A 234 -16.83 -1.38 7.36
C LYS A 234 -15.60 -0.48 7.32
N PRO A 235 -15.56 0.54 6.44
CA PRO A 235 -14.51 1.55 6.47
C PRO A 235 -14.57 2.32 7.79
N VAL A 236 -13.43 2.41 8.47
CA VAL A 236 -13.25 3.17 9.72
C VAL A 236 -12.04 4.08 9.54
N ARG A 237 -12.08 5.27 10.13
CA ARG A 237 -10.90 6.12 10.26
C ARG A 237 -10.82 6.70 11.66
N LEU A 238 -9.64 7.18 12.06
CA LEU A 238 -9.47 7.90 13.31
C LEU A 238 -10.17 9.27 13.22
N GLY A 239 -11.26 9.40 13.97
CA GLY A 239 -12.06 10.63 14.05
C GLY A 239 -11.46 11.66 15.00
N SER A 240 -12.12 12.82 15.06
CA SER A 240 -11.79 13.87 16.04
C SER A 240 -11.98 13.33 17.46
N GLY A 241 -10.97 13.46 18.31
CA GLY A 241 -11.02 12.95 19.70
C GLY A 241 -10.59 11.48 19.84
N ARG A 242 -10.01 10.88 18.81
CA ARG A 242 -9.49 9.50 18.78
C ARG A 242 -10.55 8.38 18.80
N GLU A 243 -11.82 8.71 18.62
CA GLU A 243 -12.89 7.72 18.42
C GLU A 243 -12.90 7.20 16.98
N PRO A 244 -13.44 5.98 16.73
CA PRO A 244 -13.60 5.46 15.37
C PRO A 244 -14.72 6.21 14.63
N ASP A 245 -14.39 6.88 13.52
CA ASP A 245 -15.34 7.51 12.61
C ASP A 245 -15.70 6.54 11.47
N VAL A 246 -17.00 6.28 11.32
CA VAL A 246 -17.58 5.43 10.28
C VAL A 246 -18.65 6.14 9.45
N GLU A 247 -19.03 7.35 9.87
CA GLU A 247 -20.17 8.09 9.30
C GLU A 247 -19.86 8.57 7.89
N PHE A 248 -18.61 8.92 7.62
CA PHE A 248 -18.13 9.33 6.30
C PHE A 248 -18.43 8.31 5.20
N ALA A 249 -18.55 7.02 5.57
CA ALA A 249 -18.78 5.92 4.65
C ALA A 249 -20.27 5.54 4.50
N TYR A 250 -21.18 6.08 5.32
CA TYR A 250 -22.61 5.76 5.28
C TYR A 250 -23.25 5.83 3.88
N PRO A 251 -22.96 6.84 3.04
CA PRO A 251 -23.57 6.95 1.70
C PRO A 251 -23.25 5.80 0.75
N VAL A 252 -22.15 5.07 0.99
CA VAL A 252 -21.61 4.04 0.09
C VAL A 252 -21.57 2.64 0.72
N TYR A 253 -22.20 2.43 1.89
CA TYR A 253 -22.19 1.11 2.57
C TYR A 253 -22.68 -0.05 1.69
N LYS A 254 -23.66 0.20 0.83
CA LYS A 254 -24.12 -0.81 -0.15
C LYS A 254 -23.02 -1.28 -1.09
N ASP A 255 -22.04 -0.43 -1.38
CA ASP A 255 -20.93 -0.75 -2.28
C ASP A 255 -19.91 -1.68 -1.64
N PHE A 256 -19.95 -1.85 -0.32
CA PHE A 256 -19.13 -2.76 0.46
C PHE A 256 -19.83 -4.09 0.79
N GLU A 257 -20.99 -4.37 0.17
CA GLU A 257 -21.71 -5.62 0.37
C GLU A 257 -20.82 -6.84 0.07
N GLY A 258 -20.77 -7.80 1.01
CA GLY A 258 -19.97 -9.02 0.89
C GLY A 258 -18.50 -8.91 1.29
N TRP A 259 -17.99 -7.71 1.58
CA TRP A 259 -16.57 -7.52 1.96
C TRP A 259 -16.23 -8.09 3.33
N SER A 260 -17.24 -8.32 4.18
CA SER A 260 -17.09 -9.02 5.46
C SER A 260 -16.70 -10.50 5.29
N ASN A 261 -16.84 -11.08 4.08
CA ASN A 261 -16.43 -12.45 3.76
C ASN A 261 -14.92 -12.58 3.44
N GLN A 262 -14.14 -11.54 3.73
CA GLN A 262 -12.69 -11.55 3.53
C GLN A 262 -12.00 -12.72 4.22
N THR A 263 -10.87 -13.13 3.64
CA THR A 263 -9.99 -14.18 4.17
C THR A 263 -8.54 -13.69 4.12
N GLN A 264 -7.60 -14.40 4.75
CA GLN A 264 -6.19 -14.01 4.68
C GLN A 264 -5.64 -14.01 3.24
N ALA A 265 -6.15 -14.90 2.38
CA ALA A 265 -5.78 -14.97 0.97
C ALA A 265 -6.52 -13.94 0.09
N ARG A 266 -7.60 -13.35 0.60
CA ARG A 266 -8.44 -12.33 -0.07
C ARG A 266 -8.86 -11.29 0.98
N PRO A 267 -7.91 -10.50 1.50
CA PRO A 267 -8.21 -9.52 2.54
C PRO A 267 -8.86 -8.28 1.94
N VAL A 268 -9.55 -7.50 2.76
CA VAL A 268 -9.78 -6.09 2.44
C VAL A 268 -8.47 -5.33 2.66
N ILE A 269 -8.06 -4.52 1.70
CA ILE A 269 -6.84 -3.73 1.75
C ILE A 269 -7.23 -2.29 2.03
N ALA A 270 -6.66 -1.67 3.06
CA ALA A 270 -6.71 -0.23 3.25
C ALA A 270 -5.39 0.37 2.74
N ALA A 271 -5.46 1.48 2.01
CA ALA A 271 -4.30 2.13 1.44
C ALA A 271 -4.50 3.65 1.33
N PHE A 272 -3.41 4.37 1.16
CA PHE A 272 -3.44 5.81 0.89
C PHE A 272 -2.60 6.11 -0.34
N ASP A 273 -3.21 6.75 -1.32
CA ASP A 273 -2.52 7.29 -2.49
C ASP A 273 -2.13 8.74 -2.21
N THR A 274 -0.82 8.98 -2.06
CA THR A 274 -0.31 10.29 -1.61
C THR A 274 -0.43 11.33 -2.71
N ASP A 275 -0.22 10.95 -3.96
CA ASP A 275 -0.24 11.86 -5.11
C ASP A 275 -1.65 12.41 -5.36
N ASN A 276 -2.66 11.54 -5.34
CA ASN A 276 -4.05 11.93 -5.58
C ASN A 276 -4.86 12.19 -4.30
N GLN A 277 -4.24 12.04 -3.12
CA GLN A 277 -4.87 12.25 -1.82
C GLN A 277 -6.14 11.40 -1.61
N LEU A 278 -6.06 10.12 -2.00
CA LEU A 278 -7.15 9.17 -1.94
C LEU A 278 -6.95 8.17 -0.81
N GLU A 279 -7.95 8.03 0.04
CA GLU A 279 -8.05 6.90 0.97
C GLU A 279 -8.80 5.77 0.29
N ILE A 280 -8.20 4.59 0.26
CA ILE A 280 -8.64 3.51 -0.60
C ILE A 280 -8.91 2.27 0.23
N TRP A 281 -10.04 1.64 -0.08
CA TRP A 281 -10.37 0.30 0.36
C TRP A 281 -10.53 -0.57 -0.87
N ALA A 282 -9.78 -1.67 -0.95
CA ALA A 282 -9.86 -2.62 -2.05
C ALA A 282 -10.21 -4.01 -1.53
N TYR A 283 -11.07 -4.72 -2.25
CA TYR A 283 -11.41 -6.09 -1.96
C TYR A 283 -11.67 -6.82 -3.26
N ASP A 284 -11.08 -8.00 -3.39
CA ASP A 284 -11.21 -8.81 -4.59
C ASP A 284 -10.73 -8.08 -5.86
N LYS A 285 -11.67 -7.65 -6.71
CA LYS A 285 -11.42 -6.84 -7.92
C LYS A 285 -12.08 -5.47 -7.88
N LYS A 286 -12.59 -5.06 -6.71
CA LYS A 286 -13.31 -3.81 -6.52
C LYS A 286 -12.48 -2.89 -5.63
N ILE A 287 -12.36 -1.64 -6.04
CA ILE A 287 -11.67 -0.58 -5.30
C ILE A 287 -12.66 0.56 -5.05
N MET A 288 -12.72 0.99 -3.80
CA MET A 288 -13.49 2.15 -3.35
C MET A 288 -12.49 3.21 -2.88
N ALA A 289 -12.57 4.41 -3.45
CA ALA A 289 -11.68 5.51 -3.11
C ALA A 289 -12.48 6.68 -2.53
N TYR A 290 -11.93 7.31 -1.50
CA TYR A 290 -12.45 8.51 -0.87
C TYR A 290 -11.45 9.64 -1.08
N HIS A 291 -11.85 10.67 -1.81
CA HIS A 291 -11.02 11.84 -2.04
C HIS A 291 -11.13 12.77 -0.84
N VAL A 292 -10.06 12.80 -0.04
CA VAL A 292 -10.07 13.48 1.25
C VAL A 292 -10.29 14.99 1.12
N PRO A 293 -9.69 15.71 0.15
CA PRO A 293 -9.87 17.16 0.03
C PRO A 293 -11.29 17.59 -0.32
N SER A 294 -11.97 16.86 -1.21
CA SER A 294 -13.37 17.16 -1.55
C SER A 294 -14.38 16.55 -0.59
N GLY A 295 -13.95 15.59 0.23
CA GLY A 295 -14.81 14.86 1.14
C GLY A 295 -15.80 13.93 0.43
N GLN A 296 -15.52 13.53 -0.80
CA GLN A 296 -16.42 12.73 -1.64
C GLN A 296 -15.85 11.34 -1.95
N TRP A 297 -16.75 10.37 -2.05
CA TRP A 297 -16.44 9.05 -2.58
C TRP A 297 -16.36 9.09 -4.09
N CYS A 298 -15.33 8.46 -4.63
CA CYS A 298 -15.23 8.15 -6.04
C CYS A 298 -16.22 7.03 -6.39
N PRO A 299 -16.67 6.96 -7.66
CA PRO A 299 -17.37 5.79 -8.16
C PRO A 299 -16.54 4.51 -7.94
N PRO A 300 -17.18 3.35 -7.68
CA PRO A 300 -16.47 2.09 -7.54
C PRO A 300 -15.63 1.76 -8.78
N ILE A 301 -14.38 1.40 -8.58
CA ILE A 301 -13.46 0.99 -9.64
C ILE A 301 -13.45 -0.54 -9.69
N ASN A 302 -13.63 -1.12 -10.87
CA ASN A 302 -13.56 -2.56 -11.09
C ASN A 302 -12.34 -2.87 -11.97
N VAL A 303 -11.39 -3.63 -11.42
CA VAL A 303 -10.15 -4.02 -12.12
C VAL A 303 -10.27 -5.36 -12.86
N THR A 304 -11.50 -5.87 -13.05
CA THR A 304 -11.76 -7.06 -13.86
C THR A 304 -11.24 -6.86 -15.28
N GLY A 305 -10.38 -7.78 -15.75
CA GLY A 305 -9.73 -7.70 -17.05
C GLY A 305 -8.43 -6.89 -17.06
N MET A 306 -8.12 -6.17 -15.98
CA MET A 306 -6.80 -5.54 -15.77
C MET A 306 -5.85 -6.47 -15.01
N ILE A 307 -6.40 -7.33 -14.15
CA ILE A 307 -5.66 -8.39 -13.46
C ILE A 307 -6.12 -9.77 -13.96
N GLY A 308 -5.35 -10.83 -13.64
CA GLY A 308 -5.67 -12.20 -14.02
C GLY A 308 -7.09 -12.63 -13.63
N LEU A 309 -7.69 -13.53 -14.41
CA LEU A 309 -9.08 -13.97 -14.17
C LEU A 309 -9.25 -14.65 -12.80
N ALA A 310 -8.24 -15.40 -12.34
CA ALA A 310 -8.24 -16.05 -11.03
C ALA A 310 -7.59 -15.21 -9.92
N ASP A 311 -6.97 -14.09 -10.28
CA ASP A 311 -6.19 -13.26 -9.35
C ASP A 311 -7.10 -12.33 -8.56
N ASN A 312 -6.67 -12.00 -7.33
CA ASN A 312 -7.32 -11.02 -6.48
C ASN A 312 -6.26 -10.02 -5.98
N LEU A 313 -6.70 -8.81 -5.62
CA LEU A 313 -5.86 -7.87 -4.90
C LEU A 313 -5.58 -8.44 -3.50
N ILE A 314 -4.31 -8.49 -3.10
CA ILE A 314 -3.88 -9.10 -1.82
C ILE A 314 -3.09 -8.18 -0.89
N SER A 315 -2.48 -7.13 -1.41
CA SER A 315 -1.73 -6.15 -0.62
C SER A 315 -1.57 -4.84 -1.40
N SER A 316 -1.07 -3.81 -0.73
CA SER A 316 -0.68 -2.54 -1.33
C SER A 316 0.63 -2.04 -0.78
N THR A 317 1.35 -1.22 -1.55
CA THR A 317 2.55 -0.52 -1.11
C THR A 317 2.67 0.83 -1.81
N ILE A 318 3.44 1.74 -1.23
CA ILE A 318 3.75 3.05 -1.81
C ILE A 318 5.21 3.05 -2.24
N ILE A 319 5.47 3.34 -3.52
CA ILE A 319 6.82 3.42 -4.08
C ILE A 319 6.96 4.78 -4.77
N GLY A 320 7.86 5.62 -4.26
CA GLY A 320 8.09 6.96 -4.83
C GLY A 320 6.87 7.87 -4.82
N GLY A 321 6.01 7.76 -3.80
CA GLY A 321 4.76 8.54 -3.67
C GLY A 321 3.52 7.89 -4.32
N LYS A 322 3.73 6.90 -5.19
CA LYS A 322 2.67 6.25 -5.96
C LYS A 322 2.16 5.00 -5.30
N LEU A 323 0.85 4.80 -5.36
CA LEU A 323 0.22 3.59 -4.86
C LEU A 323 0.31 2.44 -5.87
N TYR A 324 0.70 1.27 -5.34
CA TYR A 324 0.71 0.01 -6.07
C TYR A 324 -0.10 -1.04 -5.33
N PHE A 325 -0.77 -1.92 -6.08
CA PHE A 325 -1.44 -3.11 -5.58
C PHE A 325 -0.72 -4.37 -6.03
N ALA A 326 -0.61 -5.34 -5.12
CA ALA A 326 -0.09 -6.66 -5.44
C ALA A 326 -1.24 -7.63 -5.72
N THR A 327 -1.08 -8.48 -6.73
CA THR A 327 -1.88 -9.68 -6.96
C THR A 327 -1.02 -10.93 -6.80
N ASN A 328 -1.65 -12.05 -6.45
CA ASN A 328 -1.01 -13.35 -6.41
C ASN A 328 -1.65 -14.27 -7.44
N SER A 329 -0.88 -14.69 -8.45
CA SER A 329 -1.31 -15.62 -9.48
C SER A 329 -1.07 -17.10 -9.12
N GLY A 330 -0.70 -17.37 -7.87
CA GLY A 330 -0.33 -18.68 -7.33
C GLY A 330 1.16 -18.98 -7.44
N THR A 331 1.86 -18.42 -8.44
CA THR A 331 3.30 -18.60 -8.65
C THR A 331 4.08 -17.29 -8.60
N ASN A 332 3.47 -16.17 -8.99
CA ASN A 332 4.11 -14.86 -9.01
C ASN A 332 3.31 -13.84 -8.19
N LEU A 333 4.04 -12.95 -7.52
CA LEU A 333 3.50 -11.69 -7.02
C LEU A 333 3.67 -10.64 -8.11
N ILE A 334 2.57 -10.08 -8.59
CA ILE A 334 2.57 -9.06 -9.65
C ILE A 334 2.15 -7.73 -9.04
N LEU A 335 2.91 -6.68 -9.32
CA LEU A 335 2.65 -5.34 -8.83
C LEU A 335 2.00 -4.49 -9.94
N HIS A 336 0.88 -3.83 -9.61
CA HIS A 336 0.09 -3.00 -10.51
C HIS A 336 0.04 -1.57 -9.97
N GLY A 337 0.39 -0.57 -10.78
CA GLY A 337 0.21 0.84 -10.39
C GLY A 337 -1.27 1.22 -10.39
N PHE A 338 -1.74 1.90 -9.34
CA PHE A 338 -3.17 2.21 -9.16
C PHE A 338 -3.72 3.18 -10.23
N ASP A 339 -2.93 4.19 -10.59
CA ASP A 339 -3.28 5.23 -11.56
C ASP A 339 -2.47 5.13 -12.86
N GLN A 340 -1.85 3.96 -13.10
CA GLN A 340 -1.00 3.74 -14.25
C GLN A 340 -1.73 2.97 -15.34
N GLY A 341 -1.86 3.59 -16.51
CA GLY A 341 -2.47 2.96 -17.68
C GLY A 341 -2.35 3.83 -18.93
N ASN A 342 -2.43 3.20 -20.09
CA ASN A 342 -2.37 3.88 -21.39
C ASN A 342 -3.74 4.38 -21.86
N ALA A 343 -4.81 4.05 -21.13
CA ALA A 343 -6.17 4.41 -21.47
C ALA A 343 -7.10 4.39 -20.25
N MET A 344 -8.16 5.18 -20.29
CA MET A 344 -9.27 5.19 -19.33
C MET A 344 -10.59 4.98 -20.07
N VAL A 345 -11.51 4.22 -19.49
CA VAL A 345 -12.92 4.17 -19.95
C VAL A 345 -13.81 4.58 -18.79
N ALA A 346 -14.36 5.79 -18.84
CA ALA A 346 -15.36 6.25 -17.88
C ALA A 346 -16.75 5.81 -18.35
N LYS A 347 -17.46 5.02 -17.54
CA LYS A 347 -18.87 4.66 -17.78
C LYS A 347 -19.73 5.23 -16.67
N ILE A 348 -20.70 6.04 -17.04
CA ILE A 348 -21.61 6.69 -16.09
C ILE A 348 -23.02 6.41 -16.52
N ARG A 349 -23.86 6.03 -15.56
CA ARG A 349 -25.31 5.90 -15.72
C ARG A 349 -25.98 6.80 -14.69
N THR A 350 -26.87 7.68 -15.13
CA THR A 350 -27.70 8.46 -14.19
C THR A 350 -28.67 7.54 -13.45
N LEU A 351 -29.20 7.98 -12.30
CA LEU A 351 -30.28 7.26 -11.65
C LEU A 351 -31.49 7.10 -12.59
N ASP A 352 -32.23 6.01 -12.40
CA ASP A 352 -33.48 5.78 -13.10
C ASP A 352 -34.52 6.83 -12.70
N VAL A 353 -34.90 7.68 -13.65
CA VAL A 353 -35.99 8.63 -13.48
C VAL A 353 -37.26 7.95 -13.96
N ARG A 354 -38.21 7.73 -13.06
CA ARG A 354 -39.56 7.26 -13.42
C ARG A 354 -40.42 8.46 -13.74
N SER A 355 -41.20 8.37 -14.82
CA SER A 355 -42.18 9.40 -15.15
C SER A 355 -43.17 9.58 -14.01
N LYS A 356 -43.43 10.83 -13.65
CA LYS A 356 -44.53 11.20 -12.73
C LYS A 356 -45.89 11.17 -13.43
N ALA A 357 -45.91 11.09 -14.77
CA ALA A 357 -47.09 10.96 -15.60
C ALA A 357 -47.19 9.55 -16.19
N LYS A 358 -47.90 9.37 -17.31
CA LYS A 358 -47.96 8.06 -17.98
C LYS A 358 -46.68 7.78 -18.76
N THR A 359 -46.14 8.81 -19.41
CA THR A 359 -44.88 8.77 -20.14
C THR A 359 -44.25 10.16 -20.18
N ASP A 360 -42.93 10.21 -20.34
CA ASP A 360 -42.17 11.42 -20.61
C ASP A 360 -41.63 11.41 -22.05
N THR A 361 -41.42 12.61 -22.59
CA THR A 361 -40.65 12.87 -23.80
C THR A 361 -39.34 13.54 -23.40
N ILE A 362 -38.22 12.94 -23.78
CA ILE A 362 -36.89 13.53 -23.57
C ILE A 362 -36.55 14.38 -24.80
N SER A 363 -36.67 15.69 -24.67
CA SER A 363 -36.44 16.63 -25.77
C SER A 363 -35.01 17.13 -25.82
N GLU A 364 -34.29 17.13 -24.70
CA GLU A 364 -32.92 17.63 -24.61
C GLU A 364 -32.09 16.86 -23.57
N ILE A 365 -30.81 16.65 -23.89
CA ILE A 365 -29.80 16.08 -23.02
C ILE A 365 -28.58 17.02 -23.08
N GLU A 366 -28.17 17.52 -21.93
CA GLU A 366 -26.94 18.30 -21.76
C GLU A 366 -25.91 17.47 -20.99
N VAL A 367 -24.72 17.35 -21.54
CA VAL A 367 -23.59 16.69 -20.90
C VAL A 367 -22.40 17.64 -20.83
N ILE A 368 -21.86 17.84 -19.65
CA ILE A 368 -20.58 18.52 -19.47
C ILE A 368 -19.52 17.47 -19.14
N ALA A 369 -18.55 17.29 -20.05
CA ALA A 369 -17.52 16.27 -19.96
C ALA A 369 -16.12 16.88 -20.04
N ARG A 370 -15.18 16.33 -19.27
CA ARG A 370 -13.74 16.47 -19.48
C ARG A 370 -13.30 15.28 -20.30
N VAL A 371 -12.66 15.50 -21.43
CA VAL A 371 -12.19 14.42 -22.32
C VAL A 371 -11.05 14.95 -23.18
N ASP A 372 -10.16 14.06 -23.59
CA ASP A 372 -9.20 14.37 -24.64
C ASP A 372 -9.88 14.52 -26.02
N ASN A 373 -9.13 15.00 -27.01
CA ASN A 373 -9.63 15.14 -28.38
C ASN A 373 -9.33 13.89 -29.24
N THR A 374 -8.91 12.78 -28.63
CA THR A 374 -8.49 11.58 -29.38
C THR A 374 -9.56 10.50 -29.38
N GLN A 375 -10.57 10.58 -28.52
CA GLN A 375 -11.57 9.54 -28.35
C GLN A 375 -13.00 10.08 -28.28
N SER A 376 -13.97 9.24 -28.68
CA SER A 376 -15.38 9.62 -28.74
C SER A 376 -16.11 9.46 -27.40
N ILE A 377 -17.04 10.38 -27.13
CA ILE A 377 -18.06 10.28 -26.09
C ILE A 377 -19.31 9.65 -26.69
N GLN A 378 -19.75 8.50 -26.15
CA GLN A 378 -21.02 7.88 -26.52
C GLN A 378 -22.09 8.26 -25.50
N ILE A 379 -23.22 8.78 -25.98
CA ILE A 379 -24.40 9.09 -25.17
C ILE A 379 -25.53 8.17 -25.64
N LYS A 380 -26.07 7.39 -24.71
CA LYS A 380 -27.18 6.46 -24.95
C LYS A 380 -28.25 6.66 -23.88
N VAL A 381 -29.47 6.23 -24.19
CA VAL A 381 -30.59 6.29 -23.25
C VAL A 381 -31.09 4.88 -22.99
N CYS A 382 -31.08 4.48 -21.73
CA CYS A 382 -31.85 3.34 -21.27
C CYS A 382 -33.30 3.79 -21.10
N LYS A 383 -34.21 3.19 -21.86
CA LYS A 383 -35.63 3.52 -21.84
C LYS A 383 -36.42 2.32 -21.37
N ASN A 384 -37.38 2.55 -20.47
CA ASN A 384 -38.32 1.52 -19.98
C ASN A 384 -37.61 0.27 -19.42
N PHE A 385 -36.51 0.45 -18.69
CA PHE A 385 -35.65 -0.57 -18.09
C PHE A 385 -35.04 -1.56 -19.08
N ASN A 386 -35.00 -1.20 -20.38
CA ASN A 386 -34.41 -2.07 -21.40
C ASN A 386 -32.91 -1.82 -21.52
N GLU A 387 -32.14 -2.36 -20.58
CA GLU A 387 -30.68 -2.25 -20.58
C GLU A 387 -30.00 -3.02 -21.73
N ALA A 388 -30.70 -4.00 -22.30
CA ALA A 388 -30.18 -4.79 -23.42
C ALA A 388 -30.25 -4.03 -24.77
N ALA A 389 -31.09 -3.01 -24.88
CA ALA A 389 -31.29 -2.25 -26.12
C ALA A 389 -31.34 -0.74 -25.83
N LEU A 390 -30.17 -0.16 -25.54
CA LEU A 390 -30.02 1.27 -25.32
C LEU A 390 -30.24 2.05 -26.63
N GLU A 391 -31.03 3.12 -26.57
CA GLU A 391 -31.22 4.03 -27.71
C GLU A 391 -29.97 4.92 -27.87
N ASN A 392 -29.27 4.81 -29.00
CA ASN A 392 -28.08 5.62 -29.25
C ASN A 392 -28.49 7.06 -29.58
N VAL A 393 -28.07 8.01 -28.74
CA VAL A 393 -28.34 9.44 -28.96
C VAL A 393 -27.24 10.07 -29.78
N ASP A 394 -25.98 9.84 -29.41
CA ASP A 394 -24.85 10.41 -30.13
C ASP A 394 -23.53 9.67 -29.89
N THR A 395 -22.63 9.81 -30.85
CA THR A 395 -21.20 9.51 -30.71
C THR A 395 -20.42 10.78 -31.07
N TYR A 396 -20.07 11.57 -30.05
CA TYR A 396 -19.40 12.86 -30.22
C TYR A 396 -17.88 12.70 -30.18
N LEU A 397 -17.17 13.24 -31.17
CA LEU A 397 -15.71 13.34 -31.15
C LEU A 397 -15.29 14.80 -30.89
N PRO A 398 -14.61 15.11 -29.79
CA PRO A 398 -14.15 16.47 -29.50
C PRO A 398 -13.13 16.95 -30.54
N THR A 399 -13.31 18.15 -31.06
CA THR A 399 -12.51 18.68 -32.19
C THR A 399 -11.35 19.59 -31.76
N ALA A 400 -11.27 20.03 -30.50
CA ALA A 400 -10.22 20.94 -30.02
C ALA A 400 -9.77 20.61 -28.58
N LEU A 401 -8.50 20.94 -28.28
CA LEU A 401 -7.95 20.98 -26.91
C LEU A 401 -8.22 22.38 -26.28
N PRO A 402 -8.45 22.54 -24.96
CA PRO A 402 -8.50 21.52 -23.89
C PRO A 402 -9.73 21.61 -22.91
N ILE A 403 -9.83 20.63 -21.99
CA ILE A 403 -10.42 20.68 -20.62
C ILE A 403 -11.94 20.55 -20.37
N ARG A 404 -12.89 21.04 -21.18
CA ARG A 404 -14.32 20.89 -20.83
C ARG A 404 -15.23 21.04 -22.05
N GLN A 405 -16.03 20.04 -22.37
CA GLN A 405 -16.94 20.01 -23.51
C GLN A 405 -18.37 20.03 -23.02
N THR A 406 -19.17 20.97 -23.55
CA THR A 406 -20.63 20.96 -23.37
C THR A 406 -21.26 20.35 -24.60
N ILE A 407 -21.95 19.23 -24.42
CA ILE A 407 -22.58 18.46 -25.48
C ILE A 407 -24.08 18.56 -25.28
N LEU A 408 -24.73 19.35 -26.13
CA LEU A 408 -26.17 19.51 -26.14
C LEU A 408 -26.78 18.67 -27.26
N ARG A 409 -27.73 17.79 -26.93
CA ARG A 409 -28.43 16.94 -27.92
C ARG A 409 -29.92 16.97 -27.73
N ARG A 410 -30.65 16.87 -28.83
CA ARG A 410 -32.12 16.91 -28.87
C ARG A 410 -32.69 15.64 -29.51
N PRO A 411 -32.62 14.49 -28.82
CA PRO A 411 -32.93 13.19 -29.43
C PRO A 411 -34.42 12.94 -29.66
N ASN A 412 -35.31 13.71 -29.02
CA ASN A 412 -36.77 13.54 -29.11
C ASN A 412 -37.24 12.11 -28.82
N ILE A 413 -36.82 11.56 -27.67
CA ILE A 413 -37.19 10.20 -27.25
C ILE A 413 -38.59 10.26 -26.64
N LEU A 414 -39.56 9.70 -27.35
CA LEU A 414 -40.97 9.71 -26.96
C LEU A 414 -41.32 8.53 -26.05
N ALA A 415 -42.38 8.69 -25.25
CA ALA A 415 -43.04 7.61 -24.53
C ALA A 415 -42.15 6.82 -23.53
N ALA A 416 -41.24 7.52 -22.83
CA ALA A 416 -40.42 6.92 -21.78
C ALA A 416 -41.20 6.86 -20.46
N LYS A 417 -41.54 5.67 -19.97
CA LYS A 417 -42.10 5.46 -18.62
C LYS A 417 -41.02 5.58 -17.55
N GLN A 418 -39.79 5.25 -17.93
CA GLN A 418 -38.57 5.50 -17.18
C GLN A 418 -37.46 5.78 -18.18
N HIS A 419 -36.48 6.56 -17.74
CA HIS A 419 -35.22 6.73 -18.45
C HIS A 419 -34.00 6.83 -17.52
N ALA A 420 -32.85 6.44 -18.06
CA ALA A 420 -31.53 6.75 -17.53
C ALA A 420 -30.59 7.08 -18.70
N ILE A 421 -29.61 7.95 -18.47
CA ILE A 421 -28.61 8.35 -19.45
C ILE A 421 -27.33 7.58 -19.21
N ASP A 422 -26.89 6.86 -20.23
CA ASP A 422 -25.65 6.10 -20.26
C ASP A 422 -24.61 6.86 -21.06
N ILE A 423 -23.49 7.19 -20.43
CA ILE A 423 -22.38 7.90 -21.05
C ILE A 423 -21.14 7.04 -20.94
N THR A 424 -20.48 6.81 -22.08
CA THR A 424 -19.17 6.16 -22.14
C THR A 424 -18.16 7.11 -22.75
N ILE A 425 -17.10 7.41 -22.00
CA ILE A 425 -15.94 8.15 -22.47
C ILE A 425 -14.76 7.18 -22.52
N THR A 426 -14.06 7.13 -23.64
CA THR A 426 -12.72 6.50 -23.71
C THR A 426 -11.69 7.63 -23.74
N SER A 427 -10.51 7.42 -23.17
CA SER A 427 -9.35 8.32 -23.31
C SER A 427 -8.08 7.47 -23.46
N THR A 428 -7.07 7.97 -24.17
CA THR A 428 -5.75 7.33 -24.33
C THR A 428 -4.72 7.89 -23.35
N GLY A 429 -5.06 7.91 -22.05
CA GLY A 429 -4.12 8.25 -20.97
C GLY A 429 -4.16 9.71 -20.50
N LYS A 430 -5.27 10.42 -20.73
CA LYS A 430 -5.50 11.78 -20.20
C LYS A 430 -6.77 11.82 -19.35
N ASP A 431 -7.01 12.94 -18.67
CA ASP A 431 -8.20 13.15 -17.84
C ASP A 431 -9.49 12.95 -18.66
N ALA A 432 -10.36 12.08 -18.16
CA ALA A 432 -11.69 11.85 -18.68
C ALA A 432 -12.70 11.79 -17.53
N GLY A 433 -13.79 12.54 -17.63
CA GLY A 433 -14.81 12.58 -16.59
C GLY A 433 -16.08 13.29 -17.04
N ILE A 434 -17.16 13.06 -16.30
CA ILE A 434 -18.42 13.78 -16.47
C ILE A 434 -18.63 14.66 -15.25
N GLU A 435 -18.97 15.92 -15.49
CA GLU A 435 -19.27 16.89 -14.45
C GLU A 435 -20.77 17.13 -14.30
N LEU A 436 -21.52 17.06 -15.41
CA LEU A 436 -22.95 17.29 -15.43
C LEU A 436 -23.63 16.39 -16.46
N VAL A 437 -24.78 15.86 -16.08
CA VAL A 437 -25.75 15.26 -16.99
C VAL A 437 -27.12 15.81 -16.62
N GLU A 438 -27.74 16.53 -17.53
CA GLU A 438 -29.10 17.03 -17.38
C GLU A 438 -29.98 16.53 -18.52
N THR A 439 -31.23 16.23 -18.18
CA THR A 439 -32.26 15.84 -19.15
C THR A 439 -33.45 16.77 -18.99
N SER A 440 -33.90 17.34 -20.10
CA SER A 440 -35.08 18.20 -20.15
C SER A 440 -36.12 17.60 -21.08
N GLY A 441 -37.39 17.78 -20.75
CA GLY A 441 -38.48 17.10 -21.42
C GLY A 441 -39.86 17.52 -20.94
N GLU A 442 -40.88 16.91 -21.54
CA GLU A 442 -42.28 17.09 -21.18
C GLU A 442 -42.89 15.79 -20.67
N SER A 443 -43.68 15.87 -19.60
CA SER A 443 -44.46 14.74 -19.10
C SER A 443 -45.86 14.73 -19.73
N SER A 444 -46.26 13.59 -20.28
CA SER A 444 -47.57 13.37 -20.89
C SER A 444 -48.46 12.48 -20.02
N SER A 445 -49.67 12.95 -19.74
CA SER A 445 -50.75 12.16 -19.14
C SER A 445 -51.60 11.42 -20.17
N VAL A 446 -51.33 11.61 -21.47
CA VAL A 446 -52.07 11.01 -22.57
C VAL A 446 -51.50 9.63 -22.88
N PHE A 447 -52.38 8.64 -23.05
CA PHE A 447 -51.98 7.29 -23.44
C PHE A 447 -51.63 7.31 -24.93
N VAL A 448 -50.37 7.06 -25.26
CA VAL A 448 -49.95 6.76 -26.63
C VAL A 448 -49.92 5.23 -26.73
N PRO A 449 -50.88 4.60 -27.43
CA PRO A 449 -50.99 3.14 -27.53
C PRO A 449 -49.81 2.49 -28.24
#